data_AF-A0A955EW37-F1
#
_entry.id   AF-A0A955EW37-F1
#
_cell.length_a   1.000
_cell.length_b   1.000
_cell.length_c   1.000
_cell.angle_alpha   90.00
_cell.angle_beta   90.00
_cell.angle_gamma   90.00
#
_symmetry.space_group_name_H-M   'P 1'
#
loop_
_entity.id
_entity.type
_entity.pdbx_description
1 polymer ?
#
loop_
_entity_poly.entity_id
_entity_poly.type
_entity_poly.pdbx_seq_one_letter_code
_entity_poly.pdbx_strand_id
1 'polypeptide(L)'
;MKITVVPAQVTTVEDRIMGSLSLSQLMIILLPVFVSAALFTILPPAMGSSIYKYVIMGILFVICLILSIRIKGKIVALWIVTILRYNLRPKYYLFNKNVTTLRADYAEIKQAEAKKESAKESTKAAMPRLGTLETARVLATIENPASNLRFETTKKGGLHVRLTEVEE
;
A
#
# COMPACT_ATOMS: atom_id res chain seq x y z
N MET A 1 -22.77 -43.78 -28.32
CA MET A 1 -23.71 -42.79 -27.74
C MET A 1 -24.11 -41.80 -28.82
N LYS A 2 -25.40 -41.69 -29.17
CA LYS A 2 -25.89 -40.66 -30.09
C LYS A 2 -26.04 -39.37 -29.28
N ILE A 3 -25.22 -38.36 -29.57
CA ILE A 3 -25.32 -37.04 -28.94
C ILE A 3 -26.40 -36.28 -29.71
N THR A 4 -27.55 -36.06 -29.08
CA THR A 4 -28.57 -35.16 -29.61
C THR A 4 -28.15 -33.73 -29.30
N VAL A 5 -27.71 -33.01 -30.32
CA VAL A 5 -27.38 -31.58 -30.23
C VAL A 5 -28.71 -30.82 -30.15
N VAL A 6 -29.04 -30.29 -28.96
CA VAL A 6 -30.19 -29.41 -28.78
C VAL A 6 -29.89 -28.12 -29.56
N PRO A 7 -30.78 -27.66 -30.46
CA PRO A 7 -30.54 -26.43 -31.20
C PRO A 7 -30.40 -25.26 -30.23
N ALA A 8 -29.38 -24.43 -30.44
CA ALA A 8 -29.17 -23.23 -29.65
C ALA A 8 -30.45 -22.37 -29.70
N GLN A 9 -30.86 -21.86 -28.54
CA GLN A 9 -32.01 -20.98 -28.43
C GLN A 9 -31.81 -19.77 -29.35
N VAL A 10 -32.73 -19.61 -30.31
CA VAL A 10 -32.78 -18.43 -31.18
C VAL A 10 -33.27 -17.27 -30.32
N THR A 11 -32.33 -16.56 -29.69
CA THR A 11 -32.63 -15.27 -29.08
C THR A 11 -32.82 -14.26 -30.20
N THR A 12 -33.89 -13.47 -30.14
CA THR A 12 -34.08 -12.39 -31.09
C THR A 12 -32.96 -11.35 -30.92
N VAL A 13 -32.74 -10.55 -31.95
CA VAL A 13 -31.73 -9.47 -31.89
C VAL A 13 -32.05 -8.50 -30.75
N GLU A 14 -33.33 -8.33 -30.41
CA GLU A 14 -33.83 -7.48 -29.33
C GLU A 14 -33.42 -8.01 -27.95
N ASP A 15 -33.60 -9.32 -27.70
CA ASP A 15 -33.18 -9.96 -26.45
C ASP A 15 -31.67 -9.83 -26.25
N ARG A 16 -30.90 -9.91 -27.35
CA ARG A 16 -29.44 -9.74 -27.32
C ARG A 16 -29.02 -8.30 -26.98
N ILE A 17 -29.76 -7.30 -27.47
CA ILE A 17 -29.50 -5.89 -27.17
C ILE A 17 -29.87 -5.60 -25.72
N MET A 18 -31.03 -6.09 -25.25
CA MET A 18 -31.50 -5.86 -23.88
C MET A 18 -30.61 -6.55 -22.84
N GLY A 19 -30.08 -7.74 -23.16
CA GLY A 19 -29.08 -8.45 -22.36
C GLY A 19 -27.64 -7.89 -22.45
N SER A 20 -27.39 -6.89 -23.30
CA SER A 20 -26.04 -6.33 -23.49
C SER A 20 -25.68 -5.21 -22.50
N LEU A 21 -26.67 -4.66 -21.80
CA LEU A 21 -26.50 -3.69 -20.73
C LEU A 21 -25.86 -4.36 -19.51
N SER A 22 -24.63 -3.95 -19.20
CA SER A 22 -23.94 -4.44 -18.01
C SER A 22 -24.51 -3.78 -16.74
N LEU A 23 -24.49 -4.51 -15.62
CA LEU A 23 -24.91 -3.99 -14.31
C LEU A 23 -24.18 -2.67 -13.97
N SER A 24 -22.88 -2.58 -14.28
CA SER A 24 -22.09 -1.37 -14.04
C SER A 24 -22.59 -0.16 -14.83
N GLN A 25 -23.09 -0.34 -16.07
CA GLN A 25 -23.69 0.75 -16.85
C GLN A 25 -25.01 1.21 -16.24
N LEU A 26 -25.83 0.27 -15.77
CA LEU A 26 -27.09 0.59 -15.08
C LEU A 26 -26.83 1.41 -13.81
N MET A 27 -25.81 1.03 -13.04
CA MET A 27 -25.40 1.79 -11.84
C MET A 27 -24.91 3.20 -12.17
N ILE A 28 -24.13 3.38 -13.26
CA ILE A 28 -23.67 4.70 -13.72
C ILE A 28 -24.85 5.58 -14.16
N ILE A 29 -25.85 5.01 -14.83
CA ILE A 29 -27.05 5.73 -15.29
C ILE A 29 -27.97 6.10 -14.11
N LEU A 30 -28.00 5.27 -13.07
CA LEU A 30 -28.80 5.50 -11.87
C LEU A 30 -28.17 6.55 -10.94
N LEU A 31 -26.84 6.64 -10.88
CA LEU A 31 -26.08 7.60 -10.09
C LEU A 31 -26.57 9.06 -10.21
N PRO A 32 -26.73 9.65 -11.41
CA PRO A 32 -27.13 11.05 -11.54
C PRO A 32 -28.53 11.31 -10.98
N VAL A 33 -29.44 10.33 -10.92
CA VAL A 33 -30.76 10.53 -10.31
C VAL A 33 -30.62 10.82 -8.81
N PHE A 34 -29.86 9.98 -8.10
CA PHE A 34 -29.62 10.16 -6.67
C PHE A 34 -28.78 11.40 -6.37
N VAL A 35 -27.71 11.62 -7.13
CA VAL A 35 -26.83 12.79 -6.93
C VAL A 35 -27.58 14.08 -7.23
N SER A 36 -28.40 14.11 -8.29
CA SER A 36 -29.19 15.29 -8.63
C SER A 36 -30.25 15.59 -7.57
N ALA A 37 -30.90 14.57 -7.02
CA ALA A 37 -31.84 14.75 -5.91
C ALA A 37 -31.15 15.35 -4.67
N ALA A 38 -29.97 14.84 -4.30
CA ALA A 38 -29.16 15.41 -3.22
C ALA A 38 -28.68 16.84 -3.54
N LEU A 39 -28.29 17.11 -4.78
CA LEU A 39 -27.86 18.44 -5.20
C LEU A 39 -29.02 19.45 -5.10
N PHE A 40 -30.23 19.04 -5.47
CA PHE A 40 -31.42 19.89 -5.45
C PHE A 40 -31.78 20.37 -4.03
N THR A 41 -31.61 19.49 -3.03
CA THR A 41 -31.89 19.81 -1.62
C THR A 41 -30.80 20.68 -0.99
N ILE A 42 -29.52 20.48 -1.36
CA ILE A 42 -28.38 21.18 -0.77
C ILE A 42 -28.15 22.55 -1.42
N LEU A 43 -28.35 22.71 -2.73
CA LEU A 43 -28.08 23.98 -3.42
C LEU A 43 -29.07 25.09 -3.01
N PRO A 44 -28.58 26.27 -2.59
CA PRO A 44 -29.44 27.40 -2.22
C PRO A 44 -30.03 28.08 -3.45
N PRO A 45 -31.35 28.36 -3.53
CA PRO A 45 -32.37 28.26 -2.49
C PRO A 45 -32.79 26.82 -2.22
N ALA A 46 -32.62 26.33 -0.99
CA ALA A 46 -32.95 24.96 -0.63
C ALA A 46 -34.44 24.68 -0.92
N MET A 47 -34.73 23.57 -1.61
CA MET A 47 -36.08 23.22 -2.13
C MET A 47 -36.73 24.22 -3.10
N GLY A 48 -36.10 25.36 -3.38
CA GLY A 48 -36.54 26.30 -4.40
C GLY A 48 -36.20 25.81 -5.81
N SER A 49 -37.14 25.99 -6.74
CA SER A 49 -36.92 25.74 -8.16
C SER A 49 -36.16 26.91 -8.78
N SER A 50 -34.96 26.64 -9.29
CA SER A 50 -34.16 27.64 -10.00
C SER A 50 -33.50 27.00 -11.22
N ILE A 51 -33.48 27.73 -12.33
CA ILE A 51 -33.04 27.24 -13.64
C ILE A 51 -31.60 26.69 -13.59
N TYR A 52 -30.71 27.38 -12.86
CA TYR A 52 -29.30 26.97 -12.79
C TYR A 52 -29.13 25.56 -12.19
N LYS A 53 -30.01 25.12 -11.27
CA LYS A 53 -29.95 23.78 -10.69
C LYS A 53 -30.22 22.71 -11.74
N TYR A 54 -31.25 22.92 -12.54
CA TYR A 54 -31.61 21.99 -13.63
C TYR A 54 -30.53 21.93 -14.70
N VAL A 55 -29.87 23.06 -14.99
CA VAL A 55 -28.71 23.08 -15.91
C VAL A 55 -27.58 22.22 -15.37
N ILE A 56 -27.22 22.35 -14.09
CA ILE A 56 -26.17 21.53 -13.46
C ILE A 56 -26.57 20.05 -13.46
N MET A 57 -27.81 19.72 -13.11
CA MET A 57 -28.33 18.34 -13.13
C MET A 57 -28.31 17.75 -14.55
N GLY A 58 -28.65 18.55 -15.57
CA GLY A 58 -28.59 18.15 -16.97
C GLY A 58 -27.16 17.87 -17.44
N ILE A 59 -26.21 18.74 -17.09
CA ILE A 59 -24.79 18.53 -17.39
C ILE A 59 -24.28 17.25 -16.72
N LEU A 60 -24.62 17.04 -15.44
CA LEU A 60 -24.24 15.83 -14.71
C LEU A 60 -24.79 14.57 -15.36
N PHE A 61 -26.04 14.61 -15.81
CA PHE A 61 -26.68 13.49 -16.50
C PHE A 61 -25.98 13.16 -17.83
N VAL A 62 -25.66 14.18 -18.64
CA VAL A 62 -24.92 14.00 -19.90
C VAL A 62 -23.53 13.39 -19.66
N ILE A 63 -22.82 13.86 -18.62
CA ILE A 63 -21.51 13.30 -18.25
C ILE A 63 -21.65 11.81 -17.90
N CYS A 64 -22.66 11.44 -17.10
CA CYS A 64 -22.90 10.04 -16.73
C CYS A 64 -23.24 9.17 -17.94
N LEU A 65 -24.02 9.68 -18.90
CA LEU A 65 -24.30 8.98 -20.16
C LEU A 65 -23.03 8.71 -20.95
N ILE A 66 -22.15 9.72 -21.11
CA ILE A 66 -20.87 9.57 -21.81
C ILE A 66 -19.99 8.53 -21.11
N LEU A 67 -19.92 8.55 -19.78
CA LEU A 67 -19.15 7.57 -18.99
C LEU A 67 -19.68 6.14 -19.13
N SER A 68 -20.97 5.97 -19.37
CA SER A 68 -21.64 4.67 -19.54
C SER A 68 -21.41 4.06 -20.93
N ILE A 69 -20.91 4.83 -21.90
CA ILE A 69 -20.62 4.32 -23.25
C ILE A 69 -19.63 3.15 -23.17
N ARG A 70 -19.96 2.07 -23.89
CA ARG A 70 -19.12 0.88 -24.01
C ARG A 70 -18.42 0.88 -25.37
N ILE A 71 -17.10 1.01 -25.36
CA ILE A 71 -16.27 0.95 -26.56
C ILE A 71 -15.53 -0.39 -26.57
N LYS A 72 -15.68 -1.16 -27.65
CA LYS A 72 -15.01 -2.48 -27.84
C LYS A 72 -15.14 -3.41 -26.62
N GLY A 73 -16.32 -3.43 -26.00
CA GLY A 73 -16.59 -4.31 -24.87
C GLY A 73 -16.17 -3.77 -23.49
N LYS A 74 -15.49 -2.62 -23.41
CA LYS A 74 -15.05 -2.00 -22.15
C LYS A 74 -15.80 -0.69 -21.88
N ILE A 75 -16.16 -0.45 -20.61
CA ILE A 75 -16.86 0.77 -20.19
C ILE A 75 -15.83 1.91 -20.06
N VAL A 76 -16.16 3.08 -20.60
CA VAL A 76 -15.27 4.27 -20.58
C VAL A 76 -14.92 4.67 -19.15
N ALA A 77 -15.88 4.65 -18.23
CA ALA A 77 -15.63 4.93 -16.81
C ALA A 77 -14.52 4.04 -16.20
N LEU A 78 -14.53 2.73 -16.45
CA LEU A 78 -13.47 1.83 -15.96
C LEU A 78 -12.09 2.16 -16.56
N TRP A 79 -12.07 2.55 -17.83
CA TRP A 79 -10.84 2.98 -18.51
C TRP A 79 -10.24 4.23 -17.86
N ILE A 80 -11.07 5.25 -17.59
CA ILE A 80 -10.64 6.48 -16.92
C ILE A 80 -10.09 6.17 -15.53
N VAL A 81 -10.78 5.34 -14.74
CA VAL A 81 -10.32 4.92 -13.42
C VAL A 81 -8.96 4.21 -13.49
N THR A 82 -8.75 3.37 -14.50
CA THR A 82 -7.49 2.66 -14.70
C THR A 82 -6.35 3.63 -15.03
N ILE A 83 -6.58 4.59 -15.92
CA ILE A 83 -5.61 5.64 -16.27
C ILE A 83 -5.29 6.50 -15.03
N LEU A 84 -6.31 6.88 -14.27
CA LEU A 84 -6.13 7.69 -13.07
C LEU A 84 -5.30 6.95 -12.02
N ARG A 85 -5.61 5.69 -11.74
CA ARG A 85 -4.82 4.86 -10.82
C ARG A 85 -3.39 4.68 -11.29
N TYR A 86 -3.20 4.55 -12.60
CA TYR A 86 -1.86 4.45 -13.19
C TYR A 86 -1.07 5.76 -13.00
N ASN A 87 -1.70 6.92 -13.18
CA ASN A 87 -1.05 8.22 -13.04
C ASN A 87 -0.78 8.59 -11.57
N LEU A 88 -1.69 8.23 -10.66
CA LEU A 88 -1.51 8.42 -9.21
C LEU A 88 -0.50 7.44 -8.58
N ARG A 89 0.01 6.48 -9.37
CA ARG A 89 0.98 5.51 -8.86
C ARG A 89 2.25 6.24 -8.42
N PRO A 90 2.69 6.09 -7.15
CA PRO A 90 3.93 6.71 -6.69
C PRO A 90 5.11 6.15 -7.49
N LYS A 91 5.80 7.03 -8.22
CA LYS A 91 6.96 6.68 -9.05
C LYS A 91 8.25 6.63 -8.23
N TYR A 92 8.32 7.40 -7.16
CA TYR A 92 9.50 7.54 -6.33
C TYR A 92 9.27 6.86 -4.98
N TYR A 93 10.12 5.90 -4.67
CA TYR A 93 10.16 5.27 -3.36
C TYR A 93 11.13 6.06 -2.48
N LEU A 94 10.60 6.95 -1.65
CA LEU A 94 11.39 7.62 -0.61
C LEU A 94 11.46 6.71 0.60
N PHE A 95 12.59 6.04 0.78
CA PHE A 95 12.85 5.24 1.96
C PHE A 95 13.10 6.17 3.15
N ASN A 96 12.08 6.35 3.99
CA ASN A 96 12.17 7.13 5.21
C ASN A 96 12.00 6.19 6.41
N LYS A 97 13.00 6.15 7.31
CA LYS A 97 12.97 5.29 8.51
C LYS A 97 12.05 5.81 9.62
N ASN A 98 11.52 7.03 9.49
CA ASN A 98 10.65 7.65 10.48
C ASN A 98 9.17 7.61 10.09
N VAL A 99 8.79 6.95 8.99
CA VAL A 99 7.38 6.81 8.60
C VAL A 99 6.74 5.60 9.30
N THR A 100 5.56 5.83 9.86
CA THR A 100 4.71 4.80 10.49
C THR A 100 3.76 4.14 9.48
N THR A 101 3.56 4.73 8.31
CA THR A 101 2.73 4.18 7.24
C THR A 101 3.28 2.85 6.71
N LEU A 102 2.42 1.85 6.50
CA LEU A 102 2.76 0.48 6.09
C LEU A 102 3.62 -0.32 7.09
N ARG A 103 3.81 0.18 8.33
CA ARG A 103 4.28 -0.69 9.41
C ARG A 103 3.14 -1.58 9.87
N ALA A 104 3.43 -2.85 10.10
CA ALA A 104 2.53 -3.69 10.87
C ALA A 104 2.51 -3.14 12.30
N ASP A 105 1.38 -2.56 12.71
CA ASP A 105 1.11 -2.30 14.13
C ASP A 105 0.88 -3.67 14.77
N TYR A 106 1.95 -4.20 15.35
CA TYR A 106 1.81 -5.34 16.26
C TYR A 106 1.09 -4.81 17.50
N ALA A 107 -0.02 -5.43 17.87
CA ALA A 107 -0.63 -5.18 19.16
C ALA A 107 0.47 -5.32 20.22
N GLU A 108 0.67 -4.29 21.04
CA GLU A 108 1.53 -4.41 22.21
C GLU A 108 1.02 -5.62 23.00
N ILE A 109 1.82 -6.69 22.99
CA ILE A 109 1.58 -7.83 23.84
C ILE A 109 1.64 -7.24 25.25
N LYS A 110 0.48 -7.02 25.87
CA LYS A 110 0.41 -6.76 27.31
C LYS A 110 1.10 -7.97 27.92
N GLN A 111 2.36 -7.79 28.30
CA GLN A 111 3.03 -8.71 29.18
C GLN A 111 2.16 -8.70 30.43
N ALA A 112 1.31 -9.72 30.58
CA ALA A 112 0.78 -10.06 31.89
C ALA A 112 2.02 -10.09 32.78
N GLU A 113 2.03 -9.27 33.83
CA GLU A 113 3.14 -9.17 34.76
C GLU A 113 3.52 -10.58 35.19
N ALA A 114 4.54 -11.11 34.53
CA ALA A 114 5.11 -12.38 34.90
C ALA A 114 5.70 -12.12 36.27
N LYS A 115 5.11 -12.77 37.29
CA LYS A 115 5.73 -12.91 38.61
C LYS A 115 7.22 -13.14 38.37
N LYS A 116 8.03 -12.24 38.94
CA LYS A 116 9.49 -12.29 38.90
C LYS A 116 9.95 -13.59 39.57
N GLU A 117 9.96 -14.68 38.83
CA GLU A 117 10.91 -15.74 39.10
C GLU A 117 12.23 -15.32 38.47
N SER A 118 13.21 -15.17 39.36
CA SER A 118 14.62 -14.86 39.13
C SER A 118 15.19 -15.58 37.89
N ALA A 119 15.04 -14.97 36.72
CA ALA A 119 15.89 -15.24 35.57
C ALA A 119 17.04 -14.23 35.63
N LYS A 120 18.23 -14.74 35.93
CA LYS A 120 19.48 -13.97 36.05
C LYS A 120 19.58 -12.92 34.95
N GLU A 121 19.64 -11.67 35.37
CA GLU A 121 19.97 -10.53 34.54
C GLU A 121 21.29 -10.85 33.82
N SER A 122 21.24 -10.97 32.50
CA SER A 122 22.44 -10.83 31.68
C SER A 122 22.91 -9.40 31.88
N THR A 123 23.82 -9.20 32.83
CA THR A 123 24.50 -7.94 33.05
C THR A 123 25.11 -7.52 31.73
N LYS A 124 24.54 -6.50 31.08
CA LYS A 124 25.24 -5.81 30.00
C LYS A 124 26.52 -5.29 30.64
N ALA A 125 27.65 -5.93 30.32
CA ALA A 125 28.95 -5.52 30.83
C ALA A 125 29.11 -4.03 30.51
N ALA A 126 29.18 -3.21 31.55
CA ALA A 126 29.52 -1.81 31.41
C ALA A 126 30.93 -1.78 30.83
N MET A 127 31.08 -1.35 29.57
CA MET A 127 32.40 -1.20 28.97
C MET A 127 33.16 -0.15 29.79
N PRO A 128 34.24 -0.52 30.49
CA PRO A 128 35.03 0.45 31.23
C PRO A 128 35.62 1.44 30.22
N ARG A 129 35.45 2.74 30.47
CA ARG A 129 36.11 3.77 29.66
C ARG A 129 37.60 3.72 30.00
N LEU A 130 38.40 3.18 29.08
CA LEU A 130 39.85 3.12 29.23
C LEU A 130 40.40 4.55 29.37
N GLY A 131 41.37 4.72 30.27
CA GLY A 131 42.11 5.98 30.42
C GLY A 131 42.94 6.30 29.16
N THR A 132 43.46 7.53 29.04
CA THR A 132 44.27 7.95 27.89
C THR A 132 45.53 7.09 27.71
N LEU A 133 46.16 6.68 28.81
CA LEU A 133 47.38 5.87 28.82
C LEU A 133 47.10 4.40 28.43
N GLU A 134 45.97 3.86 28.87
CA GLU A 134 45.51 2.52 28.50
C GLU A 134 45.07 2.47 27.03
N THR A 135 44.44 3.53 26.54
CA THR A 135 44.07 3.69 25.13
C THR A 135 45.32 3.67 24.24
N ALA A 136 46.38 4.36 24.65
CA ALA A 136 47.65 4.36 23.91
C ALA A 136 48.30 2.97 23.87
N ARG A 137 48.24 2.19 24.96
CA ARG A 137 48.74 0.80 24.97
C ARG A 137 47.92 -0.12 24.07
N VAL A 138 46.59 -0.03 24.13
CA VAL A 138 45.70 -0.82 23.27
C VAL A 138 45.91 -0.47 21.80
N LEU A 139 46.06 0.81 21.46
CA LEU A 139 46.39 1.25 20.11
C LEU A 139 47.74 0.66 19.64
N ALA A 140 48.77 0.74 20.49
CA ALA A 140 50.08 0.19 20.18
C ALA A 140 50.05 -1.34 19.99
N THR A 141 49.21 -2.07 20.74
CA THR A 141 49.02 -3.51 20.54
C THR A 141 48.25 -3.84 19.27
N ILE A 142 47.26 -3.02 18.88
CA ILE A 142 46.52 -3.19 17.61
C ILE A 142 47.40 -2.86 16.41
N GLU A 143 48.27 -1.86 16.51
CA GLU A 143 49.19 -1.44 15.44
C GLU A 143 50.43 -2.32 15.33
N ASN A 144 50.77 -3.09 16.36
CA ASN A 144 51.91 -4.01 16.34
C ASN A 144 51.58 -5.26 15.48
N PRO A 145 52.26 -5.47 14.33
CA PRO A 145 52.00 -6.60 13.45
C PRO A 145 52.32 -7.98 14.07
N ALA A 146 53.07 -8.01 15.18
CA ALA A 146 53.36 -9.24 15.92
C ALA A 146 52.17 -9.77 16.75
N SER A 147 51.13 -8.96 17.00
CA SER A 147 49.98 -9.34 17.85
C SER A 147 48.90 -10.18 17.13
N ASN A 148 49.13 -10.60 15.89
CA ASN A 148 48.25 -11.47 15.08
C ASN A 148 46.75 -11.10 15.12
N LEU A 149 46.45 -9.80 15.22
CA LEU A 149 45.09 -9.29 15.29
C LEU A 149 44.53 -9.09 13.88
N ARG A 150 43.53 -9.89 13.49
CA ARG A 150 42.94 -9.85 12.14
C ARG A 150 41.47 -9.45 12.16
N PHE A 151 41.15 -8.45 11.33
CA PHE A 151 39.79 -8.01 11.04
C PHE A 151 39.39 -8.49 9.64
N GLU A 152 38.43 -9.40 9.56
CA GLU A 152 37.88 -9.86 8.29
C GLU A 152 36.42 -9.41 8.16
N THR A 153 36.13 -8.68 7.08
CA THR A 153 34.77 -8.22 6.76
C THR A 153 34.11 -9.17 5.77
N THR A 154 32.91 -9.61 6.09
CA THR A 154 32.14 -10.53 5.23
C THR A 154 31.32 -9.75 4.19
N LYS A 155 30.99 -10.40 3.07
CA LYS A 155 30.15 -9.82 2.00
C LYS A 155 28.76 -9.36 2.46
N LYS A 156 28.31 -9.78 3.63
CA LYS A 156 27.02 -9.39 4.25
C LYS A 156 27.16 -8.30 5.33
N GLY A 157 28.34 -7.70 5.49
CA GLY A 157 28.59 -6.61 6.44
C GLY A 157 28.85 -7.06 7.88
N GLY A 158 29.06 -8.36 8.13
CA GLY A 158 29.53 -8.84 9.44
C GLY A 158 31.04 -8.69 9.59
N LEU A 159 31.50 -8.31 10.78
CA LEU A 159 32.92 -8.17 11.13
C LEU A 159 33.35 -9.36 11.99
N HIS A 160 34.30 -10.15 11.51
CA HIS A 160 34.96 -11.19 12.30
C HIS A 160 36.30 -10.66 12.80
N VAL A 161 36.50 -10.74 14.11
CA VAL A 161 37.76 -10.39 14.77
C VAL A 161 38.40 -11.67 15.30
N ARG A 162 39.64 -11.93 14.89
CA ARG A 162 40.46 -13.02 15.43
C ARG A 162 41.64 -12.42 16.20
N LEU A 163 41.73 -12.77 17.48
CA LEU A 163 42.87 -12.49 18.33
C LEU A 163 43.60 -13.82 18.57
N THR A 164 44.91 -13.86 18.32
CA THR A 164 45.73 -15.02 18.68
C THR A 164 46.78 -14.50 19.64
N GLU A 165 46.67 -14.92 20.90
CA GLU A 165 47.67 -14.57 21.90
C GLU A 165 48.97 -15.28 21.52
N VAL A 166 50.03 -14.49 21.38
CA VAL A 166 51.39 -15.01 21.16
C VAL A 166 52.02 -15.05 22.55
N GLU A 167 52.20 -16.25 23.09
CA GLU A 167 52.97 -16.47 24.33
C GLU A 167 54.45 -16.18 24.07
N GLU A 168 55.08 -15.41 24.96
CA GLU A 168 56.55 -15.29 25.06
C GLU A 168 57.15 -16.48 25.80
#